data_AF-A0A2X3KDK8-F1
#
_entry.id   AF-A0A2X3KDK8-F1
#
_cell.length_a   1.000
_cell.length_b   1.000
_cell.length_c   1.000
_cell.angle_alpha   90.00
_cell.angle_beta   90.00
_cell.angle_gamma   90.00
#
_symmetry.space_group_name_H-M   'P 1'
#
loop_
_entity.id
_entity.type
_entity.pdbx_description
1 polymer ?
#
loop_
_entity_poly.entity_id
_entity_poly.type
_entity_poly.pdbx_seq_one_letter_code
_entity_poly.pdbx_strand_id
1 'polypeptide(L)'
;MPKNKLINFKDYSEDESLGLKTKFKNNIAAIETLKKIESEDRLATSEEQEILSKYSGWGGMAQAFDIRANGWSKEYTELRSLLTQEEYESARASTLNAHYTPKVVIDSIYKALNRFGFREGNILEPSMGIGHFFSRLPDSMSNSKLYGVELDDISGRISKQLYQNASIEIKGYEETTFSNNFFDVAIGNIPFGDYKVFDKDFNKNNFLIHDYFFA
;
A
#
# COMPACT_ATOMS: atom_id res chain seq x y z
N MET A 1 -19.70 -22.23 -12.43
CA MET A 1 -20.14 -20.90 -11.99
C MET A 1 -19.37 -19.87 -12.80
N PRO A 2 -19.98 -18.80 -13.32
CA PRO A 2 -19.21 -17.71 -13.93
C PRO A 2 -18.25 -17.18 -12.86
N LYS A 3 -16.94 -17.16 -13.15
CA LYS A 3 -15.96 -16.49 -12.29
C LYS A 3 -16.37 -15.02 -12.23
N ASN A 4 -16.59 -14.49 -11.03
CA ASN A 4 -16.78 -13.05 -10.88
C ASN A 4 -15.60 -12.34 -11.55
N LYS A 5 -15.90 -11.33 -12.36
CA LYS A 5 -14.87 -10.53 -13.05
C LYS A 5 -14.04 -9.82 -11.98
N LEU A 6 -12.73 -10.05 -12.00
CA LEU A 6 -11.80 -9.38 -11.10
C LEU A 6 -11.83 -7.87 -11.35
N ILE A 7 -11.86 -7.08 -10.28
CA ILE A 7 -11.93 -5.62 -10.34
C ILE A 7 -10.70 -4.97 -9.72
N ASN A 8 -10.19 -3.94 -10.37
CA ASN A 8 -9.18 -3.04 -9.80
C ASN A 8 -9.87 -1.75 -9.38
N PHE A 9 -9.63 -1.33 -8.16
CA PHE A 9 -10.11 -0.07 -7.60
C PHE A 9 -9.54 1.12 -8.40
N LYS A 10 -10.39 2.13 -8.62
CA LYS A 10 -10.03 3.39 -9.25
C LYS A 10 -10.45 4.53 -8.36
N ASP A 11 -9.52 5.41 -8.06
CA ASP A 11 -9.78 6.58 -7.23
C ASP A 11 -9.82 7.83 -8.10
N TYR A 12 -10.99 8.45 -8.22
CA TYR A 12 -11.18 9.72 -8.93
C TYR A 12 -11.35 10.91 -7.99
N SER A 13 -11.22 10.70 -6.68
CA SER A 13 -11.34 11.76 -5.68
C SER A 13 -10.10 12.67 -5.65
N GLU A 14 -10.24 13.78 -4.94
CA GLU A 14 -9.12 14.67 -4.57
C GLU A 14 -8.59 14.29 -3.19
N ASP A 15 -7.45 14.87 -2.79
CA ASP A 15 -6.93 14.67 -1.44
C ASP A 15 -7.77 15.40 -0.38
N GLU A 16 -8.09 14.70 0.70
CA GLU A 16 -8.85 15.23 1.83
C GLU A 16 -7.99 15.23 3.11
N SER A 17 -7.98 16.36 3.82
CA SER A 17 -7.31 16.47 5.11
C SER A 17 -8.21 15.97 6.24
N LEU A 18 -8.06 14.69 6.60
CA LEU A 18 -8.80 14.07 7.69
C LEU A 18 -8.08 14.21 9.04
N GLY A 19 -8.85 14.45 10.11
CA GLY A 19 -8.35 14.40 11.49
C GLY A 19 -7.98 12.99 11.94
N LEU A 20 -7.08 12.87 12.92
CA LEU A 20 -6.53 11.58 13.38
C LEU A 20 -7.60 10.58 13.82
N LYS A 21 -8.66 11.03 14.51
CA LYS A 21 -9.76 10.14 14.93
C LYS A 21 -10.58 9.61 13.75
N THR A 22 -10.73 10.39 12.68
CA THR A 22 -11.42 9.93 11.46
C THR A 22 -10.55 8.93 10.72
N LYS A 23 -9.24 9.20 10.57
CA LYS A 23 -8.28 8.25 10.01
C LYS A 23 -8.26 6.93 10.77
N PHE A 24 -8.23 6.99 12.11
CA PHE A 24 -8.32 5.80 12.95
C PHE A 24 -9.56 4.98 12.66
N LYS A 25 -10.75 5.59 12.64
CA LYS A 25 -12.01 4.90 12.32
C LYS A 25 -12.01 4.28 10.92
N ASN A 26 -11.47 4.99 9.93
CA ASN A 26 -11.33 4.44 8.58
C ASN A 26 -10.41 3.22 8.55
N ASN A 27 -9.29 3.26 9.28
CA ASN A 27 -8.38 2.11 9.38
C ASN A 27 -9.05 0.91 10.04
N ILE A 28 -9.77 1.11 11.15
CA ILE A 28 -10.51 0.04 11.82
C ILE A 28 -11.54 -0.58 10.88
N ALA A 29 -12.37 0.25 10.23
CA ALA A 29 -13.38 -0.23 9.29
C ALA A 29 -12.76 -1.02 8.12
N ALA A 30 -11.61 -0.58 7.59
CA ALA A 30 -10.88 -1.28 6.54
C ALA A 30 -10.36 -2.63 7.02
N ILE A 31 -9.76 -2.71 8.22
CA ILE A 31 -9.23 -3.96 8.77
C ILE A 31 -10.36 -4.95 9.10
N GLU A 32 -11.47 -4.49 9.69
CA GLU A 32 -12.64 -5.32 9.93
C GLU A 32 -13.22 -5.88 8.63
N THR A 33 -13.33 -5.03 7.61
CA THR A 33 -13.80 -5.42 6.27
C THR A 33 -12.86 -6.44 5.64
N LEU A 34 -11.55 -6.21 5.71
CA LEU A 34 -10.53 -7.15 5.23
C LEU A 34 -10.68 -8.52 5.89
N LYS A 35 -10.71 -8.56 7.23
CA LYS A 35 -10.83 -9.81 8.00
C LYS A 35 -12.13 -10.54 7.69
N LYS A 36 -13.22 -9.81 7.48
CA LYS A 36 -14.49 -10.39 7.03
C LYS A 36 -14.36 -11.04 5.66
N ILE A 37 -13.82 -10.33 4.67
CA ILE A 37 -13.62 -10.84 3.30
C ILE A 37 -12.77 -12.11 3.32
N GLU A 38 -11.69 -12.12 4.10
CA GLU A 38 -10.79 -13.27 4.26
C GLU A 38 -11.48 -14.45 4.93
N SER A 39 -12.27 -14.19 5.98
CA SER A 39 -13.03 -15.25 6.67
C SER A 39 -14.10 -15.90 5.78
N GLU A 40 -14.57 -15.17 4.76
CA GLU A 40 -15.56 -15.62 3.79
C GLU A 40 -14.92 -16.24 2.52
N ASP A 41 -13.58 -16.32 2.46
CA ASP A 41 -12.79 -16.86 1.33
C ASP A 41 -13.24 -16.30 -0.03
N ARG A 42 -13.38 -14.96 -0.10
CA ARG A 42 -13.82 -14.27 -1.32
C ARG A 42 -13.01 -13.01 -1.60
N LEU A 43 -13.34 -12.40 -2.73
CA LEU A 43 -12.84 -11.09 -3.12
C LEU A 43 -13.77 -9.98 -2.64
N ALA A 44 -13.19 -8.80 -2.40
CA ALA A 44 -13.93 -7.58 -2.09
C ALA A 44 -14.93 -7.22 -3.21
N THR A 45 -16.11 -6.75 -2.83
CA THR A 45 -17.01 -6.04 -3.74
C THR A 45 -16.52 -4.61 -4.00
N SER A 46 -17.10 -3.91 -4.97
CA SER A 46 -16.78 -2.51 -5.22
C SER A 46 -17.02 -1.62 -3.99
N GLU A 47 -18.10 -1.86 -3.25
CA GLU A 47 -18.43 -1.12 -2.03
C GLU A 47 -17.43 -1.38 -0.91
N GLU A 48 -16.92 -2.61 -0.80
CA GLU A 48 -15.89 -2.95 0.16
C GLU A 48 -14.52 -2.37 -0.24
N GLN A 49 -14.20 -2.33 -1.54
CA GLN A 49 -13.01 -1.63 -2.03
C GLN A 49 -13.01 -0.15 -1.63
N GLU A 50 -14.17 0.52 -1.62
CA GLU A 50 -14.30 1.90 -1.13
C GLU A 50 -14.05 2.06 0.38
N ILE A 51 -14.26 1.02 1.17
CA ILE A 51 -13.94 1.02 2.60
C ILE A 51 -12.44 0.79 2.78
N LEU A 52 -11.91 -0.22 2.08
CA LEU A 52 -10.50 -0.59 2.09
C LEU A 52 -9.58 0.54 1.62
N SER A 53 -10.00 1.30 0.59
CA SER A 53 -9.23 2.42 0.02
C SER A 53 -9.02 3.58 1.00
N LYS A 54 -9.79 3.64 2.09
CA LYS A 54 -9.67 4.67 3.13
C LYS A 54 -8.63 4.34 4.19
N TYR A 55 -8.04 3.15 4.15
CA TYR A 55 -6.92 2.81 5.02
C TYR A 55 -5.75 3.73 4.75
N SER A 56 -5.28 4.41 5.80
CA SER A 56 -4.25 5.45 5.71
C SER A 56 -3.04 5.19 6.62
N GLY A 57 -2.88 3.94 7.07
CA GLY A 57 -1.80 3.55 7.97
C GLY A 57 -1.81 4.33 9.29
N TRP A 58 -0.72 4.25 10.05
CA TRP A 58 -0.70 4.70 11.45
C TRP A 58 0.07 5.99 11.68
N GLY A 59 0.45 6.68 10.60
CA GLY A 59 1.24 7.92 10.62
C GLY A 59 0.63 8.99 11.52
N GLY A 60 1.40 9.44 12.52
CA GLY A 60 0.96 10.46 13.47
C GLY A 60 -0.10 10.01 14.47
N MET A 61 -0.41 8.71 14.56
CA MET A 61 -1.39 8.11 15.49
C MET A 61 -0.73 7.29 16.60
N ALA A 62 0.47 7.66 17.05
CA ALA A 62 1.16 6.99 18.14
C ALA A 62 0.33 6.89 19.44
N GLN A 63 -0.59 7.84 19.67
CA GLN A 63 -1.51 7.86 20.80
C GLN A 63 -2.48 6.67 20.82
N ALA A 64 -2.82 6.11 19.65
CA ALA A 64 -3.65 4.90 19.56
C ALA A 64 -2.95 3.66 20.12
N PHE A 65 -1.62 3.72 20.32
CA PHE A 65 -0.80 2.61 20.81
C PHE A 65 -0.33 2.80 22.26
N ASP A 66 -0.77 3.87 22.95
CA ASP A 66 -0.47 4.10 24.37
C ASP A 66 -1.76 4.15 25.20
N ILE A 67 -1.95 3.15 26.08
CA ILE A 67 -3.10 3.07 26.99
C ILE A 67 -3.22 4.29 27.92
N ARG A 68 -2.12 5.01 28.16
CA ARG A 68 -2.07 6.20 29.04
C ARG A 68 -2.36 7.48 28.28
N ALA A 69 -2.49 7.44 26.95
CA ALA A 69 -2.79 8.62 26.15
C ALA A 69 -4.21 9.13 26.45
N ASN A 70 -4.29 10.37 26.95
CA ASN A 70 -5.56 10.99 27.28
C ASN A 70 -6.46 11.11 26.04
N GLY A 71 -7.71 10.66 26.16
CA GLY A 71 -8.68 10.68 25.07
C GLY A 71 -8.49 9.59 23.99
N TRP A 72 -7.62 8.60 24.19
CA TRP A 72 -7.36 7.50 23.24
C TRP A 72 -7.53 6.09 23.82
N SER A 73 -8.01 5.96 25.06
CA SER A 73 -8.15 4.65 25.73
C SER A 73 -9.10 3.69 25.01
N LYS A 74 -10.17 4.22 24.39
CA LYS A 74 -11.11 3.43 23.59
C LYS A 74 -10.43 2.88 22.34
N GLU A 75 -9.78 3.74 21.57
CA GLU A 75 -9.06 3.40 20.35
C GLU A 75 -7.92 2.40 20.63
N TYR A 76 -7.19 2.58 21.74
CA TYR A 76 -6.18 1.61 22.17
C TYR A 76 -6.78 0.21 22.38
N THR A 77 -7.92 0.15 23.07
CA THR A 77 -8.58 -1.13 23.43
C THR A 77 -9.13 -1.81 22.17
N GLU A 78 -9.80 -1.04 21.31
CA GLU A 78 -10.33 -1.49 20.02
C GLU A 78 -9.22 -2.04 19.13
N LEU A 79 -8.15 -1.26 18.93
CA LEU A 79 -7.00 -1.66 18.13
C LEU A 79 -6.32 -2.93 18.66
N ARG A 80 -6.11 -3.02 19.98
CA ARG A 80 -5.51 -4.20 20.62
C ARG A 80 -6.37 -5.44 20.50
N SER A 81 -7.69 -5.30 20.47
CA SER A 81 -8.60 -6.43 20.30
C SER A 81 -8.72 -6.88 18.85
N LEU A 82 -8.55 -5.96 17.90
CA LEU A 82 -8.72 -6.23 16.48
C LEU A 82 -7.50 -6.92 15.86
N LEU A 83 -6.29 -6.53 16.26
CA LEU A 83 -5.04 -6.99 15.62
C LEU A 83 -4.44 -8.20 16.32
N THR A 84 -3.78 -9.07 15.54
CA THR A 84 -2.83 -10.04 16.12
C THR A 84 -1.63 -9.32 16.74
N GLN A 85 -0.79 -10.06 17.48
CA GLN A 85 0.37 -9.46 18.11
C GLN A 85 1.37 -8.93 17.07
N GLU A 86 1.57 -9.66 15.98
CA GLU A 86 2.45 -9.31 14.86
C GLU A 86 1.91 -8.11 14.08
N GLU A 87 0.62 -8.13 13.73
CA GLU A 87 -0.07 -7.01 13.08
C GLU A 87 0.05 -5.74 13.93
N TYR A 88 -0.15 -5.85 15.25
CA TYR A 88 -0.05 -4.73 16.17
C TYR A 88 1.36 -4.16 16.25
N GLU A 89 2.39 -5.00 16.29
CA GLU A 89 3.79 -4.58 16.32
C GLU A 89 4.19 -3.86 15.04
N SER A 90 3.81 -4.38 13.87
CA SER A 90 4.02 -3.72 12.57
C SER A 90 3.30 -2.36 12.51
N ALA A 91 2.02 -2.34 12.89
CA ALA A 91 1.21 -1.13 12.94
C ALA A 91 1.83 -0.06 13.85
N ARG A 92 2.37 -0.45 15.01
CA ARG A 92 3.02 0.46 15.94
C ARG A 92 4.32 1.03 15.37
N ALA A 93 5.13 0.18 14.72
CA ALA A 93 6.40 0.57 14.12
C ALA A 93 6.23 1.59 12.98
N SER A 94 5.12 1.53 12.23
CA SER A 94 4.83 2.44 11.11
C SER A 94 4.28 3.81 11.51
N THR A 95 4.07 4.09 12.80
CA THR A 95 3.50 5.36 13.29
C THR A 95 4.33 6.61 12.96
N LEU A 96 5.63 6.45 12.73
CA LEU A 96 6.56 7.55 12.45
C LEU A 96 6.72 7.85 10.95
N ASN A 97 6.42 6.89 10.07
CA ASN A 97 6.93 6.91 8.68
C ASN A 97 5.85 6.84 7.58
N ALA A 98 4.56 6.83 7.93
CA ALA A 98 3.49 6.73 6.92
C ALA A 98 3.14 8.09 6.30
N HIS A 99 3.71 8.38 5.13
CA HIS A 99 3.35 9.52 4.28
C HIS A 99 2.98 9.03 2.88
N TYR A 100 1.76 9.34 2.44
CA TYR A 100 1.33 9.04 1.08
C TYR A 100 1.66 10.15 0.09
N THR A 101 1.90 9.76 -1.14
CA THR A 101 2.06 10.66 -2.28
C THR A 101 0.74 11.35 -2.59
N PRO A 102 0.68 12.69 -2.64
CA PRO A 102 -0.53 13.40 -3.06
C PRO A 102 -0.99 12.97 -4.46
N LYS A 103 -2.30 12.84 -4.67
CA LYS A 103 -2.88 12.39 -5.95
C LYS A 103 -2.44 13.26 -7.13
N VAL A 104 -2.33 14.57 -6.92
CA VAL A 104 -1.83 15.51 -7.95
C VAL A 104 -0.41 15.17 -8.42
N VAL A 105 0.44 14.64 -7.53
CA VAL A 105 1.79 14.20 -7.88
C VAL A 105 1.73 12.89 -8.66
N ILE A 106 0.92 11.93 -8.22
CA ILE A 106 0.71 10.66 -8.93
C ILE A 106 0.20 10.89 -10.36
N ASP A 107 -0.80 11.75 -10.52
CA ASP A 107 -1.33 12.12 -11.85
C ASP A 107 -0.27 12.78 -12.73
N SER A 108 0.58 13.61 -12.13
CA SER A 108 1.65 14.30 -12.85
C SER A 108 2.72 13.32 -13.34
N ILE A 109 3.00 12.27 -12.56
CA ILE A 109 3.88 11.16 -12.96
C ILE A 109 3.29 10.42 -14.16
N TYR A 110 2.01 10.02 -14.12
CA TYR A 110 1.37 9.37 -15.27
C TYR A 110 1.29 10.28 -16.50
N LYS A 111 1.05 11.58 -16.32
CA LYS A 111 1.12 12.57 -17.42
C LYS A 111 2.52 12.63 -18.02
N ALA A 112 3.58 12.54 -17.21
CA ALA A 112 4.96 12.50 -17.69
C ALA A 112 5.25 11.21 -18.47
N LEU A 113 4.87 10.04 -17.95
CA LEU A 113 4.99 8.76 -18.65
C LEU A 113 4.30 8.78 -20.01
N ASN A 114 3.08 9.34 -20.07
CA ASN A 114 2.36 9.50 -21.32
C ASN A 114 3.12 10.40 -22.33
N ARG A 115 3.78 11.47 -21.86
CA ARG A 115 4.62 12.34 -22.71
C ARG A 115 5.91 11.66 -23.16
N PHE A 116 6.46 10.75 -22.36
CA PHE A 116 7.62 9.94 -22.74
C PHE A 116 7.28 8.82 -23.72
N GLY A 117 6.00 8.65 -24.06
CA GLY A 117 5.53 7.67 -25.05
C GLY A 117 5.13 6.33 -24.45
N PHE A 118 5.15 6.17 -23.13
CA PHE A 118 4.64 4.97 -22.48
C PHE A 118 3.12 4.87 -22.67
N ARG A 119 2.64 3.69 -23.06
CA ARG A 119 1.22 3.40 -23.35
C ARG A 119 0.76 2.12 -22.67
N GLU A 120 1.60 1.09 -22.67
CA GLU A 120 1.35 -0.17 -21.99
C GLU A 120 2.70 -0.85 -21.69
N GLY A 121 2.70 -1.76 -20.72
CA GLY A 121 3.90 -2.50 -20.30
C GLY A 121 3.74 -3.10 -18.90
N ASN A 122 4.83 -3.57 -18.34
CA ASN A 122 4.91 -4.05 -16.96
C ASN A 122 5.30 -2.88 -16.04
N ILE A 123 4.40 -2.51 -15.12
CA ILE A 123 4.59 -1.43 -14.16
C ILE A 123 4.85 -2.03 -12.77
N LEU A 124 5.96 -1.66 -12.16
CA LEU A 124 6.33 -2.01 -10.78
C LEU A 124 6.01 -0.87 -9.82
N GLU A 125 5.43 -1.19 -8.66
CA GLU A 125 5.41 -0.35 -7.46
C GLU A 125 6.06 -1.13 -6.29
N PRO A 126 7.33 -0.88 -5.95
CA PRO A 126 8.11 -1.75 -5.05
C PRO A 126 7.85 -1.53 -3.54
N SER A 127 7.08 -0.50 -3.20
CA SER A 127 6.69 -0.14 -1.82
C SER A 127 5.28 0.44 -1.82
N MET A 128 4.31 -0.38 -2.24
CA MET A 128 3.03 0.11 -2.75
C MET A 128 2.06 0.61 -1.68
N GLY A 129 2.21 0.22 -0.41
CA GLY A 129 1.20 0.38 0.61
C GLY A 129 -0.14 -0.24 0.16
N ILE A 130 -1.19 0.58 0.10
CA ILE A 130 -2.48 0.16 -0.47
C ILE A 130 -2.64 0.49 -1.97
N GLY A 131 -1.54 0.81 -2.65
CA GLY A 131 -1.44 0.99 -4.11
C GLY A 131 -2.04 2.27 -4.68
N HIS A 132 -1.85 3.43 -4.03
CA HIS A 132 -2.38 4.71 -4.54
C HIS A 132 -1.93 5.03 -5.98
N PHE A 133 -0.75 4.57 -6.42
CA PHE A 133 -0.36 4.72 -7.82
C PHE A 133 -1.23 3.86 -8.74
N PHE A 134 -1.57 2.64 -8.36
CA PHE A 134 -2.43 1.77 -9.18
C PHE A 134 -3.86 2.30 -9.30
N SER A 135 -4.41 2.90 -8.24
CA SER A 135 -5.76 3.48 -8.26
C SER A 135 -5.89 4.65 -9.25
N ARG A 136 -4.79 5.34 -9.56
CA ARG A 136 -4.72 6.50 -10.47
C ARG A 136 -4.20 6.17 -11.87
N LEU A 137 -3.95 4.89 -12.20
CA LEU A 137 -3.53 4.50 -13.54
C LEU A 137 -4.57 4.98 -14.58
N PRO A 138 -4.19 5.77 -15.60
CA PRO A 138 -5.16 6.29 -16.58
C PRO A 138 -5.68 5.19 -17.52
N ASP A 139 -6.89 5.38 -18.05
CA ASP A 139 -7.53 4.42 -18.98
C ASP A 139 -6.68 4.15 -20.22
N SER A 140 -5.93 5.15 -20.70
CA SER A 140 -5.00 5.02 -21.82
C SER A 140 -3.85 4.04 -21.55
N MET A 141 -3.63 3.63 -20.30
CA MET A 141 -2.62 2.67 -19.87
C MET A 141 -3.22 1.40 -19.24
N SER A 142 -4.54 1.18 -19.41
CA SER A 142 -5.28 0.07 -18.78
C SER A 142 -4.84 -1.33 -19.22
N ASN A 143 -4.14 -1.46 -20.36
CA ASN A 143 -3.55 -2.72 -20.82
C ASN A 143 -2.25 -3.10 -20.08
N SER A 144 -1.73 -2.22 -19.21
CA SER A 144 -0.50 -2.49 -18.46
C SER A 144 -0.71 -3.59 -17.42
N LYS A 145 0.33 -4.39 -17.19
CA LYS A 145 0.36 -5.37 -16.11
C LYS A 145 0.97 -4.72 -14.87
N LEU A 146 0.30 -4.88 -13.73
CA LEU A 146 0.67 -4.22 -12.49
C LEU A 146 1.34 -5.22 -11.54
N TYR A 147 2.49 -4.82 -11.01
CA TYR A 147 3.31 -5.60 -10.09
C TYR A 147 3.60 -4.78 -8.85
N GLY A 148 3.15 -5.26 -7.70
CA GLY A 148 3.28 -4.54 -6.43
C GLY A 148 4.07 -5.35 -5.41
N VAL A 149 4.85 -4.66 -4.59
CA VAL A 149 5.51 -5.25 -3.43
C VAL A 149 5.20 -4.40 -2.22
N GLU A 150 4.80 -5.04 -1.13
CA GLU A 150 4.55 -4.38 0.14
C GLU A 150 5.12 -5.21 1.29
N LEU A 151 5.81 -4.54 2.22
CA LEU A 151 6.41 -5.18 3.38
C LEU A 151 5.38 -5.39 4.50
N ASP A 152 4.51 -4.40 4.73
CA ASP A 152 3.50 -4.45 5.80
C ASP A 152 2.33 -5.36 5.43
N ASP A 153 2.06 -6.33 6.29
CA ASP A 153 1.08 -7.38 6.04
C ASP A 153 -0.35 -6.85 5.79
N ILE A 154 -0.82 -5.93 6.63
CA ILE A 154 -2.19 -5.38 6.52
C ILE A 154 -2.34 -4.62 5.20
N SER A 155 -1.45 -3.67 4.92
CA SER A 155 -1.54 -2.87 3.69
C SER A 155 -1.34 -3.73 2.43
N GLY A 156 -0.45 -4.72 2.48
CA GLY A 156 -0.27 -5.71 1.42
C GLY A 156 -1.54 -6.56 1.16
N ARG A 157 -2.23 -7.02 2.21
CA ARG A 157 -3.49 -7.77 2.06
C ARG A 157 -4.63 -6.87 1.56
N ILE A 158 -4.70 -5.62 2.02
CA ILE A 158 -5.64 -4.62 1.49
C ILE A 158 -5.40 -4.38 -0.01
N SER A 159 -4.14 -4.17 -0.42
CA SER A 159 -3.83 -3.91 -1.83
C SER A 159 -4.20 -5.06 -2.76
N LYS A 160 -4.07 -6.32 -2.31
CA LYS A 160 -4.57 -7.50 -3.07
C LYS A 160 -6.07 -7.47 -3.32
N GLN A 161 -6.84 -6.97 -2.34
CA GLN A 161 -8.29 -6.83 -2.48
C GLN A 161 -8.66 -5.63 -3.37
N LEU A 162 -7.87 -4.56 -3.34
CA LEU A 162 -8.06 -3.38 -4.19
C LEU A 162 -7.68 -3.63 -5.65
N TYR A 163 -6.62 -4.38 -5.95
CA TYR A 163 -6.14 -4.61 -7.31
C TYR A 163 -6.13 -6.10 -7.66
N GLN A 164 -7.32 -6.68 -7.80
CA GLN A 164 -7.51 -8.12 -7.95
C GLN A 164 -6.89 -8.70 -9.24
N ASN A 165 -6.57 -7.85 -10.23
CA ASN A 165 -5.86 -8.25 -11.46
C ASN A 165 -4.34 -8.04 -11.39
N ALA A 166 -3.80 -7.44 -10.32
CA ALA A 166 -2.38 -7.18 -10.16
C ALA A 166 -1.64 -8.38 -9.54
N SER A 167 -0.33 -8.47 -9.80
CA SER A 167 0.55 -9.43 -9.11
C SER A 167 1.19 -8.75 -7.91
N ILE A 168 0.75 -9.09 -6.70
CA ILE A 168 1.19 -8.42 -5.46
C ILE A 168 1.88 -9.41 -4.53
N GLU A 169 3.12 -9.10 -4.13
CA GLU A 169 3.92 -9.87 -3.18
C GLU A 169 3.98 -9.14 -1.83
N ILE A 170 3.69 -9.85 -0.73
CA ILE A 170 3.71 -9.29 0.63
C ILE A 170 4.97 -9.82 1.32
N LYS A 171 6.07 -9.07 1.20
CA LYS A 171 7.42 -9.39 1.71
C LYS A 171 8.38 -8.22 1.45
N GLY A 172 9.60 -8.31 1.97
CA GLY A 172 10.68 -7.38 1.64
C GLY A 172 10.99 -7.35 0.14
N TYR A 173 11.34 -6.16 -0.38
CA TYR A 173 11.69 -6.01 -1.79
C TYR A 173 12.95 -6.82 -2.16
N GLU A 174 13.86 -6.97 -1.21
CA GLU A 174 15.06 -7.81 -1.27
C GLU A 174 14.80 -9.31 -1.34
N GLU A 175 13.58 -9.74 -1.03
CA GLU A 175 13.17 -11.14 -1.13
C GLU A 175 12.48 -11.45 -2.46
N THR A 176 12.35 -10.44 -3.35
CA THR A 176 11.73 -10.64 -4.65
C THR A 176 12.66 -11.40 -5.59
N THR A 177 12.06 -12.16 -6.51
CA THR A 177 12.81 -12.95 -7.50
C THR A 177 12.43 -12.51 -8.92
N PHE A 178 12.19 -11.21 -9.09
CA PHE A 178 11.86 -10.66 -10.40
C PHE A 178 13.04 -10.81 -11.35
N SER A 179 12.73 -11.14 -12.61
CA SER A 179 13.76 -11.23 -13.65
C SER A 179 14.31 -9.85 -13.98
N ASN A 180 15.62 -9.76 -14.20
CA ASN A 180 16.23 -8.53 -14.73
C ASN A 180 15.59 -8.12 -16.08
N ASN A 181 15.46 -6.82 -16.31
CA ASN A 181 14.84 -6.23 -17.51
C ASN A 181 13.38 -6.65 -17.75
N PHE A 182 12.64 -7.00 -16.70
CA PHE A 182 11.24 -7.41 -16.81
C PHE A 182 10.25 -6.24 -16.78
N PHE A 183 10.58 -5.15 -16.08
CA PHE A 183 9.72 -3.98 -15.91
C PHE A 183 10.07 -2.88 -16.91
N ASP A 184 9.03 -2.28 -17.50
CA ASP A 184 9.17 -1.13 -18.39
C ASP A 184 9.17 0.19 -17.60
N VAL A 185 8.47 0.22 -16.47
CA VAL A 185 8.38 1.37 -15.57
C VAL A 185 8.37 0.91 -14.12
N ALA A 186 9.15 1.57 -13.26
CA ALA A 186 8.95 1.55 -11.82
C ALA A 186 8.42 2.91 -11.36
N ILE A 187 7.32 2.91 -10.60
CA ILE A 187 6.70 4.10 -9.99
C ILE A 187 6.49 3.83 -8.50
N GLY A 188 6.35 4.88 -7.70
CA GLY A 188 6.04 4.71 -6.28
C GLY A 188 6.62 5.81 -5.42
N ASN A 189 6.40 5.67 -4.12
CA ASN A 189 7.11 6.43 -3.09
C ASN A 189 7.89 5.47 -2.22
N ILE A 190 9.18 5.38 -2.51
CA ILE A 190 10.10 4.46 -1.85
C ILE A 190 10.38 4.91 -0.41
N PRO A 191 10.79 3.99 0.48
CA PRO A 191 11.24 4.37 1.82
C PRO A 191 12.49 5.27 1.77
N PHE A 192 12.53 6.24 2.69
CA PHE A 192 13.68 7.13 2.91
C PHE A 192 14.20 6.96 4.34
N GLY A 193 15.52 6.88 4.48
CA GLY A 193 16.19 6.78 5.78
C GLY A 193 17.67 6.40 5.66
N ASP A 194 18.38 6.56 6.77
CA ASP A 194 19.82 6.28 6.88
C ASP A 194 20.07 4.87 7.44
N TYR A 195 19.34 3.88 6.91
CA TYR A 195 19.51 2.47 7.25
C TYR A 195 19.64 1.63 5.98
N LYS A 196 20.02 0.36 6.14
CA LYS A 196 20.33 -0.55 5.04
C LYS A 196 19.49 -1.81 5.14
N VAL A 197 19.24 -2.41 3.99
CA VAL A 197 18.66 -3.74 3.86
C VAL A 197 19.76 -4.71 3.48
N PHE A 198 19.68 -5.93 4.01
CA PHE A 198 20.61 -6.98 3.64
C PHE A 198 20.12 -7.66 2.36
N ASP A 199 20.85 -7.47 1.28
CA ASP A 199 20.63 -8.16 0.02
C ASP A 199 21.98 -8.66 -0.50
N LYS A 200 22.12 -9.97 -0.63
CA LYS A 200 23.40 -10.59 -1.00
C LYS A 200 23.98 -10.03 -2.30
N ASP A 201 23.15 -9.69 -3.27
CA ASP A 201 23.60 -9.26 -4.60
C ASP A 201 24.04 -7.78 -4.61
N PHE A 202 23.45 -6.97 -3.71
CA PHE A 202 23.70 -5.52 -3.60
C PHE A 202 24.50 -5.11 -2.37
N ASN A 203 24.78 -6.00 -1.42
CA ASN A 203 25.49 -5.69 -0.17
C ASN A 203 26.86 -5.01 -0.39
N LYS A 204 27.56 -5.37 -1.48
CA LYS A 204 28.85 -4.77 -1.86
C LYS A 204 28.74 -3.27 -2.20
N ASN A 205 27.56 -2.80 -2.56
CA ASN A 205 27.30 -1.41 -2.94
C ASN A 205 27.04 -0.51 -1.74
N ASN A 206 26.74 -1.08 -0.57
CA ASN A 206 26.56 -0.35 0.69
C ASN A 206 25.46 0.73 0.62
N PHE A 207 24.41 0.46 -0.15
CA PHE A 207 23.30 1.38 -0.38
C PHE A 207 22.53 1.71 0.90
N LEU A 208 22.13 2.97 1.04
CA LEU A 208 21.04 3.35 1.96
C LEU A 208 19.72 2.86 1.38
N ILE A 209 18.67 2.80 2.21
CA ILE A 209 17.38 2.22 1.82
C ILE A 209 16.83 2.81 0.51
N HIS A 210 16.92 4.13 0.33
CA HIS A 210 16.40 4.79 -0.88
C HIS A 210 17.23 4.45 -2.12
N ASP A 211 18.57 4.41 -1.98
CA ASP A 211 19.46 4.01 -3.09
C ASP A 211 19.24 2.55 -3.49
N TYR A 212 18.98 1.68 -2.51
CA TYR A 212 18.69 0.27 -2.76
C TYR A 212 17.44 0.10 -3.63
N PHE A 213 16.38 0.86 -3.37
CA PHE A 213 15.15 0.81 -4.17
C PHE A 213 15.29 1.40 -5.59
N PHE A 214 16.36 2.14 -5.89
CA PHE A 214 16.66 2.65 -7.22
C PHE A 214 17.64 1.77 -8.03
N ALA A 215 18.35 0.86 -7.37
CA ALA A 215 19.43 0.06 -7.96
C ALA A 215 18.91 -1.06 -8.87
#